data_AF-A0A3D3CFI3-F1
#
_entry.id   AF-A0A3D3CFI3-F1
#
_cell.length_a   1.000
_cell.length_b   1.000
_cell.length_c   1.000
_cell.angle_alpha   90.00
_cell.angle_beta   90.00
_cell.angle_gamma   90.00
#
_symmetry.space_group_name_H-M   'P 1'
#
loop_
_entity.id
_entity.type
_entity.pdbx_description
1 polymer ?
#
loop_
_entity_poly.entity_id
_entity_poly.type
_entity_poly.pdbx_seq_one_letter_code
_entity_poly.pdbx_strand_id
1 'polypeptide(L)' 'FGSVDGDPAAAMRYTEARLSEMGELMLADINENTVDWAPNFDESLQEPVVLPSSVPNLLVNGSSGIAVGMA' A
#
# COMPACT_ATOMS: atom_id res chain seq x y z
N PHE A 1 -5.07 1.27 -16.01
CA PHE A 1 -4.79 2.69 -15.75
C PHE A 1 -3.75 3.18 -16.76
N GLY A 2 -4.09 3.20 -18.05
CA GLY A 2 -3.10 3.30 -19.12
C GLY A 2 -2.65 1.93 -19.64
N SER A 3 -1.69 1.91 -20.57
CA SER A 3 -1.25 0.70 -21.28
C SER A 3 0.28 0.60 -21.34
N VAL A 4 0.80 -0.58 -21.69
CA VAL A 4 2.24 -0.79 -21.93
C VAL A 4 2.73 -0.01 -23.17
N ASP A 5 1.82 0.34 -24.06
CA ASP A 5 2.08 1.10 -25.29
C ASP A 5 2.20 2.61 -25.03
N GLY A 6 1.99 3.05 -23.78
CA GLY A 6 2.18 4.44 -23.36
C GLY A 6 0.90 5.26 -23.27
N ASP A 7 -0.28 4.64 -23.39
CA ASP A 7 -1.54 5.38 -23.23
C ASP A 7 -1.70 5.84 -21.77
N PRO A 8 -2.12 7.09 -21.52
CA PRO A 8 -2.32 7.59 -20.17
C PRO A 8 -3.56 6.98 -19.51
N ALA A 9 -3.54 6.94 -18.18
CA ALA A 9 -4.72 6.59 -17.39
C ALA A 9 -5.83 7.64 -17.53
N ALA A 10 -7.08 7.19 -17.43
CA ALA A 10 -8.21 8.09 -17.26
C ALA A 10 -8.14 8.81 -15.90
N ALA A 11 -8.76 9.98 -15.80
CA ALA A 11 -8.84 10.72 -14.53
C ALA A 11 -9.59 9.93 -13.45
N MET A 12 -9.25 10.15 -12.17
CA MET A 12 -9.80 9.40 -11.02
C MET A 12 -11.35 9.32 -10.99
N ARG A 13 -12.04 10.36 -11.48
CA ARG A 13 -13.51 10.42 -11.54
C ARG A 13 -14.14 9.46 -12.57
N TYR A 14 -13.33 8.81 -13.39
CA TYR A 14 -13.74 7.84 -14.42
C TYR A 14 -13.25 6.42 -14.12
N THR A 15 -12.67 6.17 -12.94
CA THR A 15 -12.10 4.87 -12.58
C THR A 15 -12.56 4.43 -11.19
N GLU A 16 -12.74 3.13 -11.01
CA GLU A 16 -13.04 2.51 -9.72
C GLU A 16 -11.90 1.55 -9.32
N ALA A 17 -11.68 1.41 -8.01
CA ALA A 17 -10.68 0.49 -7.47
C ALA A 17 -11.20 -0.14 -6.17
N ARG A 18 -10.79 -1.40 -5.93
CA ARG A 18 -11.01 -2.14 -4.70
C ARG A 18 -9.80 -3.05 -4.42
N LEU A 19 -9.67 -3.52 -3.18
CA LEU A 19 -8.64 -4.49 -2.84
C LEU A 19 -8.84 -5.80 -3.61
N SER A 20 -7.72 -6.42 -3.99
CA SER A 20 -7.69 -7.82 -4.40
C SER A 20 -7.59 -8.71 -3.17
N GLU A 21 -7.82 -10.01 -3.33
CA GLU A 21 -7.67 -11.00 -2.26
C GLU A 21 -6.29 -10.94 -1.59
N MET A 22 -5.21 -10.78 -2.37
CA MET A 22 -3.87 -10.56 -1.79
C MET A 22 -3.75 -9.25 -1.01
N GLY A 23 -4.45 -8.20 -1.44
CA GLY A 23 -4.50 -6.93 -0.72
C GLY A 23 -5.21 -7.06 0.63
N GLU A 24 -6.24 -7.90 0.72
CA GLU A 24 -6.93 -8.20 1.99
C GLU A 24 -6.01 -8.96 2.96
N LEU A 25 -5.19 -9.91 2.47
CA LEU A 25 -4.19 -10.61 3.30
C LEU A 25 -3.12 -9.68 3.88
N MET A 26 -2.84 -8.54 3.24
CA MET A 26 -1.92 -7.55 3.81
C MET A 26 -2.49 -6.88 5.07
N LEU A 27 -3.81 -6.87 5.22
CA LEU A 27 -4.56 -6.22 6.30
C LEU A 27 -5.19 -7.23 7.28
N ALA A 28 -4.95 -8.53 7.08
CA ALA A 28 -5.47 -9.57 7.95
C ALA A 28 -5.09 -9.29 9.40
N ASP A 29 -6.08 -9.35 10.29
CA ASP A 29 -5.93 -9.20 11.75
C ASP A 29 -5.31 -7.86 12.21
N ILE A 30 -5.38 -6.81 11.37
CA ILE A 30 -4.81 -5.49 11.70
C ILE A 30 -5.45 -4.83 12.94
N ASN A 31 -6.70 -5.20 13.23
CA ASN A 31 -7.46 -4.70 14.38
C ASN A 31 -7.23 -5.51 15.67
N GLU A 32 -6.39 -6.55 15.62
CA GLU A 32 -6.13 -7.44 16.76
C GLU A 32 -4.81 -7.12 17.48
N ASN A 33 -4.41 -5.84 17.50
CA ASN A 33 -3.16 -5.35 18.12
C ASN A 33 -1.90 -6.08 17.60
N THR A 34 -1.88 -6.40 16.31
CA THR A 34 -0.78 -7.12 15.67
C THR A 34 0.38 -6.22 15.26
N VAL A 35 0.15 -4.91 15.19
CA VAL A 35 1.12 -3.88 14.77
C VAL A 35 1.02 -2.63 15.64
N ASP A 36 2.11 -1.86 15.68
CA ASP A 36 2.13 -0.55 16.32
C ASP A 36 1.38 0.48 15.46
N TRP A 37 0.71 1.41 16.14
CA TRP A 37 -0.02 2.53 15.54
C TRP A 37 0.62 3.85 15.95
N ALA A 38 0.56 4.84 15.06
CA ALA A 38 1.04 6.20 15.29
C ALA A 38 -0.05 7.22 14.93
N PRO A 39 -0.05 8.43 15.52
CA PRO A 39 -0.93 9.50 15.08
C PRO A 39 -0.70 9.87 13.62
N ASN A 40 -1.77 10.21 12.90
CA ASN A 40 -1.68 10.78 11.57
C ASN A 40 -1.15 12.22 11.60
N PHE A 41 -0.99 12.85 10.43
CA PHE A 41 -0.32 14.16 10.29
C PHE A 41 -0.87 15.30 11.17
N ASP A 42 -2.17 15.27 11.53
CA ASP A 42 -2.83 16.26 12.37
C ASP A 42 -3.27 15.70 13.74
N GLU A 43 -2.80 14.50 14.08
CA GLU A 43 -3.09 13.77 15.32
C GLU A 43 -4.58 13.48 15.58
N SER A 44 -5.45 13.66 14.58
CA SER A 44 -6.89 13.40 14.71
C SER A 44 -7.26 11.92 14.62
N LEU A 45 -6.42 11.12 13.98
CA LEU A 45 -6.60 9.68 13.73
C LEU A 45 -5.31 8.92 14.01
N GLN A 46 -5.40 7.59 14.06
CA GLN A 46 -4.25 6.71 14.10
C GLN A 46 -4.07 5.97 12.78
N GLU A 47 -2.82 5.76 12.38
CA GLU A 47 -2.42 4.96 11.23
C GLU A 47 -1.39 3.89 11.63
N PRO A 48 -1.43 2.69 11.01
CA PRO A 48 -0.51 1.62 11.35
C PRO A 48 0.89 1.95 10.83
N VAL A 49 1.93 1.72 11.64
CA VAL A 49 3.32 1.98 11.25
C VAL A 49 3.80 0.97 10.20
N VAL A 50 3.30 -0.26 10.30
CA VAL A 50 3.56 -1.36 9.35
C VAL A 50 2.27 -2.15 9.10
N LEU A 51 2.21 -2.87 7.98
CA LEU A 51 1.10 -3.79 7.69
C LEU A 51 1.43 -5.20 8.20
N PRO A 52 0.44 -5.97 8.70
CA PRO A 52 0.63 -7.35 9.15
C PRO A 52 1.30 -8.27 8.11
N SER A 53 0.96 -8.11 6.82
CA SER A 53 1.66 -8.75 5.70
C SER A 53 1.81 -10.27 5.84
N SER A 54 0.70 -11.02 5.82
CA SER A 54 0.71 -12.50 5.92
C SER A 54 1.51 -13.21 4.80
N VAL A 55 1.88 -12.50 3.75
CA VAL A 55 2.73 -12.95 2.64
C VAL A 55 4.00 -12.06 2.60
N PRO A 56 5.19 -12.58 2.27
CA PRO A 56 6.41 -11.79 2.17
C PRO A 56 6.41 -10.86 0.93
N ASN A 57 5.63 -9.78 0.98
CA ASN A 57 5.33 -8.90 -0.15
C ASN A 57 6.58 -8.29 -0.81
N LEU A 58 7.59 -7.92 -0.01
CA LEU A 58 8.84 -7.36 -0.53
C LEU A 58 9.60 -8.33 -1.44
N LEU A 59 9.59 -9.62 -1.14
CA LEU A 59 10.27 -10.63 -1.97
C LEU A 59 9.45 -10.96 -3.22
N VAL A 60 8.12 -10.96 -3.10
CA VAL A 60 7.22 -11.30 -4.20
C VAL A 60 7.14 -10.17 -5.23
N ASN A 61 6.94 -8.94 -4.78
CA ASN A 61 6.72 -7.78 -5.64
C ASN A 61 7.96 -6.89 -5.84
N GLY A 62 9.01 -7.08 -5.02
CA GLY A 62 10.20 -6.27 -5.05
C GLY A 62 9.98 -4.84 -4.53
N SER A 63 11.02 -4.03 -4.64
CA SER A 63 10.97 -2.59 -4.45
C SER A 63 11.99 -1.95 -5.37
N SER A 64 11.68 -0.79 -5.92
CA SER A 64 12.60 0.01 -6.73
C SER A 64 12.48 1.46 -6.29
N GLY A 65 13.59 2.05 -5.89
CA GLY A 65 13.68 3.44 -5.44
C GLY A 65 14.89 4.14 -6.05
N ILE A 66 14.81 5.47 -6.17
CA ILE A 66 15.88 6.32 -6.71
C ILE A 66 16.31 7.38 -5.68
N ALA A 67 16.22 7.04 -4.39
CA ALA A 67 16.55 7.98 -3.33
C ALA A 67 18.00 8.46 -3.46
N VAL A 68 18.20 9.76 -3.20
CA VAL A 68 19.49 10.42 -3.42
C VAL A 68 20.52 9.87 -2.42
N GLY A 69 21.57 9.24 -2.95
CA GLY A 69 22.73 8.79 -2.16
C GLY A 69 22.64 7.39 -1.57
N MET A 70 21.47 6.73 -1.59
CA MET A 70 21.29 5.32 -1.23
C MET A 70 20.07 4.78 -1.99
N ALA A 71 20.26 3.76 -2.82
CA ALA A 71 19.22 2.97 -3.47
C ALA A 71 19.58 1.49 -3.35
#